data_AF-A0A9P5E9J7-F1
#
_entry.id   AF-A0A9P5E9J7-F1
#
_cell.length_a   1.000
_cell.length_b   1.000
_cell.length_c   1.000
_cell.angle_alpha   90.00
_cell.angle_beta   90.00
_cell.angle_gamma   90.00
#
_symmetry.space_group_name_H-M   'P 1'
#
loop_
_entity.id
_entity.type
_entity.pdbx_description
1 polymer ?
#
loop_
_entity_poly.entity_id
_entity_poly.type
_entity_poly.pdbx_seq_one_letter_code
_entity_poly.pdbx_strand_id
1 'polypeptide(L)'
;MALQPCRSGLWRSNHAARTLIPCMRTYATDSTPESFKTKTPSSSGVVPRWSQTPAAMKAPLQLDWAKNPQNKVWTVNNDPKKLDEVYERLLGPGGSKLLPEELKWLAVTHKSFDQGRRGFNDRLALLGRMTLVMETTKTIVAQGPIGAPSFDDGFDRQPFVHPNLQSVDNLSVKGPKDVVGKERLSGLAAEVGLIDVVRWKPKQVQKLRASGADVVLNGAIMAIIGAITLQHGAVVASQVIRERILSRLQD
;
A
#
# COMPACT_ATOMS: atom_id res chain seq x y z
N MET A 1 -19.04 -64.48 32.85
CA MET A 1 -20.44 -64.68 32.39
C MET A 1 -21.23 -63.48 32.89
N ALA A 2 -21.55 -62.49 32.04
CA ALA A 2 -22.81 -62.39 31.26
C ALA A 2 -24.04 -62.37 32.20
N LEU A 3 -24.92 -61.36 32.32
CA LEU A 3 -25.34 -60.18 31.52
C LEU A 3 -26.04 -59.15 32.44
N GLN A 4 -26.17 -57.89 31.95
CA GLN A 4 -27.21 -56.89 32.29
C GLN A 4 -28.66 -57.50 32.19
N PRO A 5 -29.82 -56.87 32.58
CA PRO A 5 -30.14 -55.42 32.49
C PRO A 5 -31.25 -54.81 33.41
N CYS A 6 -31.36 -53.47 33.30
CA CYS A 6 -32.55 -52.59 33.24
C CYS A 6 -33.76 -52.72 34.20
N ARG A 7 -34.12 -51.58 34.81
CA ARG A 7 -35.44 -50.88 34.84
C ARG A 7 -35.54 -50.02 36.12
N SER A 8 -36.28 -48.94 36.27
CA SER A 8 -36.89 -47.88 35.44
C SER A 8 -37.88 -47.16 36.38
N GLY A 9 -38.00 -45.83 36.32
CA GLY A 9 -39.13 -45.07 36.88
C GLY A 9 -38.86 -44.41 38.24
N LEU A 10 -39.28 -43.18 38.56
CA LEU A 10 -40.23 -42.22 37.99
C LEU A 10 -39.82 -40.82 38.51
N TRP A 11 -39.53 -39.84 37.64
CA TRP A 11 -40.44 -38.79 37.12
C TRP A 11 -40.86 -37.68 38.10
N ARG A 12 -40.49 -36.43 37.74
CA ARG A 12 -41.27 -35.18 37.85
C ARG A 12 -40.52 -34.12 37.02
N SER A 13 -40.94 -33.90 35.78
CA SER A 13 -41.76 -32.76 35.33
C SER A 13 -41.12 -31.39 35.57
N ASN A 14 -40.67 -30.74 34.50
CA ASN A 14 -41.04 -29.36 34.23
C ASN A 14 -40.86 -29.06 32.73
N HIS A 15 -41.98 -28.69 32.12
CA HIS A 15 -42.07 -28.23 30.74
C HIS A 15 -41.35 -26.89 30.60
N ALA A 16 -40.42 -26.81 29.65
CA ALA A 16 -39.96 -25.54 29.10
C ALA A 16 -40.06 -25.64 27.57
N ALA A 17 -41.12 -25.03 27.03
CA ALA A 17 -41.31 -24.83 25.61
C ALA A 17 -40.15 -23.97 25.08
N ARG A 18 -39.30 -24.55 24.22
CA ARG A 18 -38.36 -23.77 23.40
C ARG A 18 -39.12 -23.27 22.17
N THR A 19 -39.54 -22.02 22.22
CA THR A 19 -39.93 -21.26 21.03
C THR A 19 -38.66 -20.94 20.23
N LEU A 20 -38.59 -21.45 19.00
CA LEU A 20 -37.58 -21.07 18.02
C LEU A 20 -37.94 -19.69 17.48
N ILE A 21 -37.18 -18.66 17.86
CA ILE A 21 -37.29 -17.32 17.26
C ILE A 21 -36.17 -17.19 16.22
N PRO A 22 -36.48 -16.86 14.95
CA PRO A 22 -35.45 -16.60 13.95
C PRO A 22 -34.73 -15.27 14.27
N CYS A 23 -33.40 -15.34 14.34
CA CYS A 23 -32.52 -14.17 14.48
C CYS A 23 -32.57 -13.33 13.19
N MET A 24 -33.52 -12.41 13.11
CA MET A 24 -33.50 -11.32 12.14
C MET A 24 -32.41 -10.33 12.56
N ARG A 25 -31.26 -10.39 11.87
CA ARG A 25 -30.15 -9.45 12.07
C ARG A 25 -30.47 -8.17 11.32
N THR A 26 -31.19 -7.25 11.95
CA THR A 26 -31.39 -5.88 11.46
C THR A 26 -30.11 -5.08 11.72
N TYR A 27 -29.53 -4.50 10.66
CA TYR A 27 -28.44 -3.53 10.79
C TYR A 27 -29.05 -2.19 11.18
N ALA A 28 -29.28 -1.99 12.49
CA ALA A 28 -29.62 -0.69 13.03
C ALA A 28 -28.33 0.13 13.18
N THR A 29 -28.22 1.22 12.43
CA THR A 29 -27.21 2.27 12.62
C THR A 29 -27.59 3.11 13.84
N ASP A 30 -27.43 2.57 15.04
CA ASP A 30 -27.59 3.37 16.25
C ASP A 30 -26.31 3.31 17.10
N SER A 31 -25.73 4.51 17.25
CA SER A 31 -24.75 4.95 18.25
C SER A 31 -23.67 3.95 18.66
N THR A 32 -22.44 4.20 18.19
CA THR A 32 -21.24 3.56 18.74
C THR A 32 -21.19 3.76 20.26
N PRO A 33 -21.05 2.69 21.07
CA PRO A 33 -20.97 2.80 22.53
C PRO A 33 -19.81 3.72 22.94
N GLU A 34 -19.97 4.51 24.02
CA GLU A 34 -18.92 5.44 24.49
C GLU A 34 -17.58 4.76 24.77
N SER A 35 -17.58 3.47 25.12
CA SER A 35 -16.38 2.65 25.30
C SER A 35 -15.55 2.47 24.02
N PHE A 36 -16.15 2.66 22.85
CA PHE A 36 -15.49 2.66 21.54
C PHE A 36 -15.26 4.08 20.97
N LYS A 37 -15.80 5.12 21.62
CA LYS A 37 -15.49 6.51 21.28
C LYS A 37 -14.10 6.82 21.84
N THR A 38 -13.11 6.80 20.95
CA THR A 38 -11.80 7.36 21.26
C THR A 38 -11.99 8.84 21.60
N LYS A 39 -11.65 9.25 22.82
CA LYS A 39 -11.58 10.66 23.20
C LYS A 39 -10.67 11.34 22.18
N THR A 40 -11.27 12.13 21.28
CA THR A 40 -10.52 12.92 20.32
C THR A 40 -9.91 14.05 21.13
N PRO A 41 -8.57 14.10 21.34
CA PRO A 41 -7.98 15.24 22.02
C PRO A 41 -8.28 16.49 21.18
N SER A 42 -8.78 17.53 21.84
CA SER A 42 -9.02 18.85 21.28
C SER A 42 -7.78 19.35 20.53
N SER A 43 -8.03 19.98 19.39
CA SER A 43 -7.08 20.35 18.33
C SER A 43 -6.13 21.52 18.67
N SER A 44 -5.68 21.63 19.92
CA SER A 44 -4.73 22.67 20.34
C SER A 44 -3.64 22.05 21.22
N GLY A 45 -2.56 21.56 20.61
CA GLY A 45 -1.37 21.05 21.30
C GLY A 45 -0.94 19.61 20.95
N VAL A 46 -1.64 18.92 20.05
CA VAL A 46 -1.27 17.56 19.63
C VAL A 46 -0.09 17.64 18.66
N VAL A 47 1.10 17.27 19.14
CA VAL A 47 2.30 17.11 18.32
C VAL A 47 2.01 16.07 17.21
N PRO A 48 2.38 16.34 15.95
CA PRO A 48 2.05 15.43 14.86
C PRO A 48 2.67 14.04 15.06
N ARG A 49 1.94 13.00 14.69
CA ARG A 49 2.34 11.60 14.97
C ARG A 49 3.62 11.21 14.23
N TRP A 50 3.85 11.85 13.09
CA TRP A 50 5.04 11.60 12.30
C TRP A 50 6.33 12.15 12.92
N SER A 51 6.26 13.13 13.84
CA SER A 51 7.45 13.81 14.39
C SER A 51 7.99 13.13 15.64
N GLN A 52 7.12 12.57 16.48
CA GLN A 52 7.48 11.96 17.75
C GLN A 52 7.26 10.44 17.78
N THR A 53 8.18 9.74 18.45
CA THR A 53 8.00 8.32 18.82
C THR A 53 7.33 8.23 20.19
N PRO A 54 6.28 7.40 20.36
CA PRO A 54 5.62 7.22 21.64
C PRO A 54 6.60 6.85 22.77
N ALA A 55 6.52 7.54 23.90
CA ALA A 55 7.48 7.38 25.01
C ALA A 55 7.51 5.94 25.56
N ALA A 56 6.35 5.30 25.70
CA ALA A 56 6.22 3.92 26.18
C ALA A 56 6.92 2.88 25.28
N MET A 57 7.20 3.21 24.01
CA MET A 57 7.88 2.30 23.09
C MET A 57 9.41 2.50 23.07
N LYS A 58 9.94 3.50 23.79
CA LYS A 58 11.38 3.77 23.87
C LYS A 58 12.00 2.86 24.93
N ALA A 59 13.08 2.19 24.56
CA ALA A 59 13.91 1.46 25.52
C ALA A 59 14.83 2.46 26.26
N PRO A 60 15.14 2.23 27.55
CA PRO A 60 16.03 3.11 28.31
C PRO A 60 17.49 3.04 27.86
N LEU A 61 17.91 1.90 27.29
CA LEU A 61 19.27 1.63 26.85
C LEU A 61 19.27 0.95 25.49
N GLN A 62 20.32 1.20 24.71
CA GLN A 62 20.52 0.60 23.40
C GLN A 62 21.20 -0.78 23.55
N LEU A 63 20.54 -1.85 23.09
CA LEU A 63 21.02 -3.23 23.20
C LEU A 63 21.59 -3.81 21.90
N ASP A 64 21.48 -3.11 20.76
CA ASP A 64 22.00 -3.61 19.49
C ASP A 64 23.50 -3.30 19.35
N TRP A 65 24.31 -4.31 19.09
CA TRP A 65 25.71 -4.14 18.69
C TRP A 65 25.85 -4.30 17.18
N ALA A 66 26.23 -3.22 16.49
CA ALA A 66 26.50 -3.26 15.05
C ALA A 66 27.97 -3.64 14.82
N LYS A 67 28.23 -4.54 13.86
CA LYS A 67 29.60 -4.91 13.46
C LYS A 67 30.43 -3.67 13.09
N ASN A 68 29.83 -2.75 12.34
CA ASN A 68 30.43 -1.46 12.00
C ASN A 68 29.59 -0.33 12.60
N PRO A 69 30.15 0.49 13.51
CA PRO A 69 29.43 1.62 14.13
C PRO A 69 28.90 2.64 13.12
N GLN A 70 29.61 2.85 12.01
CA GLN A 70 29.21 3.77 10.94
C GLN A 70 27.84 3.41 10.33
N ASN A 71 27.48 2.13 10.28
CA ASN A 71 26.17 1.71 9.75
C ASN A 71 25.00 2.15 10.66
N LYS A 72 25.26 2.52 11.92
CA LYS A 72 24.23 3.03 12.83
C LYS A 72 23.83 4.47 12.52
N VAL A 73 24.74 5.28 12.02
CA VAL A 73 24.47 6.68 11.70
C VAL A 73 23.74 6.75 10.36
N TRP A 74 22.52 7.29 10.37
CA TRP A 74 21.75 7.59 9.15
C TRP A 74 20.86 8.79 9.44
N THR A 75 21.10 9.88 8.73
CA THR A 75 20.32 11.10 8.88
C THR A 75 19.03 10.99 8.09
N VAL A 76 17.91 11.33 8.71
CA VAL A 76 16.58 11.26 8.10
C VAL A 76 15.99 12.67 8.06
N ASN A 77 15.25 12.97 7.00
CA ASN A 77 14.57 14.26 6.86
C ASN A 77 13.48 14.45 7.93
N ASN A 78 13.45 15.65 8.51
CA ASN A 78 12.38 16.12 9.41
C ASN A 78 11.73 17.42 8.92
N ASP A 79 12.21 17.99 7.81
CA ASP A 79 11.71 19.26 7.29
C ASP A 79 10.49 19.03 6.39
N PRO A 80 9.30 19.58 6.73
CA PRO A 80 8.10 19.42 5.92
C PRO A 80 8.19 20.15 4.57
N LYS A 81 8.96 21.24 4.50
CA LYS A 81 9.15 21.99 3.24
C LYS A 81 9.84 21.15 2.15
N LYS A 82 10.87 20.38 2.52
CA LYS A 82 11.56 19.47 1.59
C LYS A 82 10.63 18.37 1.07
N LEU A 83 9.71 17.91 1.92
CA LEU A 83 8.68 16.95 1.53
C LEU A 83 7.76 17.58 0.48
N ASP A 84 7.27 18.79 0.73
CA ASP A 84 6.37 19.50 -0.18
C ASP A 84 6.99 19.75 -1.56
N GLU A 85 8.26 20.14 -1.62
CA GLU A 85 8.99 20.30 -2.88
C GLU A 85 9.05 19.00 -3.70
N VAL A 86 9.28 17.86 -3.05
CA VAL A 86 9.28 16.55 -3.71
C VAL A 86 7.89 16.17 -4.21
N TYR A 87 6.84 16.46 -3.45
CA TYR A 87 5.46 16.25 -3.88
C TYR A 87 5.09 17.11 -5.09
N GLU A 88 5.55 18.36 -5.14
CA GLU A 88 5.34 19.24 -6.28
C GLU A 88 6.12 18.79 -7.52
N ARG A 89 7.36 18.31 -7.37
CA ARG A 89 8.13 17.75 -8.49
C ARG A 89 7.51 16.46 -9.04
N LEU A 90 6.94 15.63 -8.17
CA LEU A 90 6.32 14.36 -8.55
C LEU A 90 4.95 14.56 -9.20
N LEU A 91 4.05 15.28 -8.51
CA LEU A 91 2.64 15.38 -8.89
C LEU A 91 2.34 16.63 -9.74
N GLY A 92 3.27 17.56 -9.83
CA GLY A 92 3.12 18.84 -10.52
C GLY A 92 2.61 19.96 -9.60
N PRO A 93 2.23 21.11 -10.18
CA PRO A 93 1.81 22.29 -9.42
C PRO A 93 0.58 21.97 -8.57
N GLY A 94 0.64 22.30 -7.28
CA GLY A 94 -0.42 22.00 -6.32
C GLY A 94 -0.38 20.58 -5.74
N GLY A 95 0.59 19.75 -6.12
CA GLY A 95 0.76 18.39 -5.61
C GLY A 95 0.88 18.28 -4.08
N SER A 96 1.54 19.26 -3.45
CA SER A 96 1.72 19.37 -2.00
C SER A 96 0.41 19.53 -1.22
N LYS A 97 -0.65 20.02 -1.87
CA LYS A 97 -1.99 20.26 -1.28
C LYS A 97 -2.94 19.08 -1.46
N LEU A 98 -2.60 18.11 -2.30
CA LEU A 98 -3.46 16.94 -2.53
C LEU A 98 -3.57 16.06 -1.28
N LEU A 99 -2.49 15.87 -0.53
CA LEU A 99 -2.52 15.03 0.66
C LEU A 99 -2.34 15.88 1.92
N PRO A 100 -3.08 15.58 3.02
CA PRO A 100 -2.81 16.20 4.30
C PRO A 100 -1.42 15.80 4.80
N GLU A 101 -0.83 16.64 5.64
CA GLU A 101 0.55 16.51 6.09
C GLU A 101 0.88 15.13 6.68
N GLU A 102 0.02 14.62 7.57
CA GLU A 102 0.18 13.30 8.18
C GLU A 102 0.22 12.17 7.14
N LEU A 103 -0.62 12.25 6.10
CA LEU A 103 -0.63 11.24 5.03
C LEU A 103 0.60 11.34 4.13
N LYS A 104 1.13 12.55 3.90
CA LYS A 104 2.38 12.73 3.15
C LYS A 104 3.53 12.02 3.84
N TRP A 105 3.66 12.22 5.15
CA TRP A 105 4.67 11.54 5.94
C TRP A 105 4.44 10.03 6.02
N LEU A 106 3.19 9.58 6.19
CA LEU A 106 2.84 8.16 6.22
C LEU A 106 3.28 7.46 4.93
N ALA A 107 2.98 8.03 3.76
CA ALA A 107 3.30 7.46 2.46
C ALA A 107 4.82 7.38 2.19
N VAL A 108 5.59 8.31 2.73
CA VAL A 108 7.05 8.44 2.52
C VAL A 108 7.87 7.69 3.59
N THR A 109 7.21 7.07 4.58
CA THR A 109 7.89 6.33 5.66
C THR A 109 7.87 4.83 5.43
N HIS A 110 9.06 4.25 5.36
CA HIS A 110 9.24 2.81 5.20
C HIS A 110 9.24 2.09 6.56
N LYS A 111 8.84 0.81 6.57
CA LYS A 111 8.76 -0.03 7.78
C LYS A 111 10.08 -0.14 8.56
N SER A 112 11.23 -0.03 7.88
CA SER A 112 12.54 -0.09 8.56
C SER A 112 12.86 1.14 9.41
N PHE A 113 12.13 2.25 9.25
CA PHE A 113 12.31 3.44 10.06
C PHE A 113 11.72 3.26 11.46
N ASP A 114 12.49 3.62 12.49
CA ASP A 114 12.09 3.55 13.91
C ASP A 114 11.42 2.20 14.29
N GLN A 115 11.88 1.10 13.68
CA GLN A 115 11.31 -0.25 13.86
C GLN A 115 9.79 -0.34 13.60
N GLY A 116 9.25 0.52 12.72
CA GLY A 116 7.82 0.58 12.43
C GLY A 116 6.95 1.08 13.59
N ARG A 117 7.54 1.74 14.60
CA ARG A 117 6.79 2.36 15.71
C ARG A 117 5.91 3.51 15.24
N ARG A 118 6.34 4.21 14.19
CA ARG A 118 5.55 5.22 13.48
C ARG A 118 4.81 4.56 12.32
N GLY A 119 3.76 5.22 11.83
CA GLY A 119 3.03 4.75 10.67
C GLY A 119 3.95 4.58 9.45
N PHE A 120 3.79 3.48 8.73
CA PHE A 120 4.59 3.12 7.56
C PHE A 120 3.68 2.74 6.38
N ASN A 121 4.28 2.70 5.20
CA ASN A 121 3.56 2.80 3.94
C ASN A 121 3.14 1.48 3.27
N ASP A 122 3.46 0.31 3.83
CA ASP A 122 3.23 -1.00 3.19
C ASP A 122 1.81 -1.22 2.65
N ARG A 123 0.77 -0.86 3.42
CA ARG A 123 -0.63 -1.04 3.01
C ARG A 123 -1.01 -0.10 1.86
N LEU A 124 -0.55 1.14 1.92
CA LEU A 124 -0.77 2.12 0.85
C LEU A 124 -0.03 1.69 -0.42
N ALA A 125 1.20 1.18 -0.27
CA ALA A 125 1.99 0.68 -1.38
C ALA A 125 1.32 -0.51 -2.07
N LEU A 126 0.70 -1.42 -1.31
CA LEU A 126 -0.07 -2.54 -1.86
C LEU A 126 -1.22 -2.06 -2.75
N LEU A 127 -2.02 -1.11 -2.26
CA LEU A 127 -3.14 -0.54 -3.02
C LEU A 127 -2.64 0.19 -4.26
N GLY A 128 -1.66 1.08 -4.11
CA GLY A 128 -1.13 1.84 -5.24
C GLY A 128 -0.45 0.96 -6.28
N ARG A 129 0.16 -0.18 -5.88
CA ARG A 129 0.64 -1.20 -6.82
C ARG A 129 -0.50 -1.75 -7.67
N MET A 130 -1.63 -2.10 -7.06
CA MET A 130 -2.80 -2.60 -7.80
C MET A 130 -3.35 -1.54 -8.76
N THR A 131 -3.49 -0.29 -8.29
CA THR A 131 -3.96 0.83 -9.14
C THR A 131 -3.00 1.08 -10.31
N LEU A 132 -1.70 1.11 -10.06
CA LEU A 132 -0.68 1.36 -11.08
C LEU A 132 -0.62 0.24 -12.12
N VAL A 133 -0.69 -1.02 -11.69
CA VAL A 133 -0.76 -2.17 -12.61
C VAL A 133 -2.05 -2.14 -13.44
N MET A 134 -3.18 -1.75 -12.85
CA MET A 134 -4.44 -1.65 -13.57
C MET A 134 -4.40 -0.54 -14.64
N GLU A 135 -3.94 0.65 -14.28
CA GLU A 135 -3.86 1.78 -15.22
C GLU A 135 -2.86 1.52 -16.35
N THR A 136 -1.72 0.90 -16.05
CA THR A 136 -0.75 0.50 -17.09
C THR A 136 -1.33 -0.53 -18.03
N THR A 137 -2.02 -1.55 -17.51
CA THR A 137 -2.73 -2.55 -18.32
C THR A 137 -3.74 -1.87 -19.23
N LYS A 138 -4.53 -0.93 -18.70
CA LYS A 138 -5.50 -0.14 -19.48
C LYS A 138 -4.82 0.67 -20.57
N THR A 139 -3.67 1.28 -20.31
CA THR A 139 -2.93 2.03 -21.35
C THR A 139 -2.38 1.12 -22.44
N ILE A 140 -1.93 -0.10 -22.12
CA ILE A 140 -1.43 -1.07 -23.11
C ILE A 140 -2.58 -1.58 -23.99
N VAL A 141 -3.74 -1.89 -23.38
CA VAL A 141 -4.93 -2.34 -24.12
C VAL A 141 -5.54 -1.20 -24.95
N ALA A 142 -5.48 0.05 -24.49
CA ALA A 142 -6.00 1.19 -25.24
C ALA A 142 -5.13 1.57 -26.46
N GLN A 143 -3.91 1.06 -26.56
CA GLN A 143 -3.05 1.28 -27.73
C GLN A 143 -3.54 0.46 -28.93
N GLY A 144 -3.24 0.94 -30.14
CA GLY A 144 -3.44 0.14 -31.35
C GLY A 144 -2.64 -1.17 -31.31
N PRO A 145 -2.91 -2.12 -32.21
CA PRO A 145 -2.22 -3.40 -32.24
C PRO A 145 -0.71 -3.19 -32.42
N ILE A 146 0.08 -3.56 -31.41
CA ILE A 146 1.55 -3.33 -31.36
C ILE A 146 2.30 -4.36 -32.21
N GLY A 147 1.70 -5.53 -32.42
CA GLY A 147 2.22 -6.60 -33.26
C GLY A 147 1.33 -7.84 -33.16
N ALA A 148 1.37 -8.70 -34.18
CA ALA A 148 0.72 -10.00 -34.09
C ALA A 148 1.55 -10.89 -33.15
N PRO A 149 0.95 -11.48 -32.10
CA PRO A 149 1.65 -12.45 -31.29
C PRO A 149 1.98 -13.68 -32.13
N SER A 150 3.25 -13.83 -32.51
CA SER A 150 3.73 -15.00 -33.24
C SER A 150 3.94 -16.16 -32.26
N PHE A 151 2.85 -16.73 -31.76
CA PHE A 151 2.91 -18.01 -31.08
C PHE A 151 2.70 -19.12 -32.12
N ASP A 152 3.73 -19.92 -32.34
CA ASP A 152 3.56 -21.19 -33.03
C ASP A 152 2.88 -22.15 -32.06
N ASP A 153 1.61 -22.42 -32.34
CA ASP A 153 0.76 -23.28 -31.54
C ASP A 153 1.03 -24.77 -31.84
N GLY A 154 1.76 -25.10 -32.92
CA GLY A 154 2.13 -26.48 -33.29
C GLY A 154 0.98 -27.36 -33.78
N PHE A 155 -0.24 -26.80 -33.91
CA PHE A 155 -1.44 -27.50 -34.37
C PHE A 155 -2.13 -26.83 -35.58
N ASP A 156 -1.43 -25.93 -36.28
CA ASP A 156 -1.94 -25.18 -37.45
C ASP A 156 -3.31 -24.51 -37.24
N ARG A 157 -3.65 -24.18 -35.98
CA ARG A 157 -4.92 -23.51 -35.64
C ARG A 157 -4.86 -22.04 -36.00
N GLN A 158 -5.93 -21.52 -36.62
CA GLN A 158 -6.07 -20.10 -36.90
C GLN A 158 -6.70 -19.38 -35.70
N PRO A 159 -6.09 -18.31 -35.17
CA PRO A 159 -6.63 -17.57 -34.04
C PRO A 159 -7.92 -16.83 -34.43
N PHE A 160 -8.85 -16.73 -33.48
CA PHE A 160 -10.09 -15.99 -33.69
C PHE A 160 -9.81 -14.48 -33.71
N VAL A 161 -10.02 -13.84 -34.87
CA VAL A 161 -9.76 -12.41 -35.06
C VAL A 161 -11.03 -11.61 -34.78
N HIS A 162 -11.02 -10.80 -33.72
CA HIS A 162 -12.11 -9.91 -33.37
C HIS A 162 -11.57 -8.53 -32.94
N PRO A 163 -12.18 -7.41 -33.38
CA PRO A 163 -11.67 -6.07 -33.10
C PRO A 163 -11.46 -5.78 -31.61
N ASN A 164 -12.37 -6.25 -30.74
CA ASN A 164 -12.23 -6.05 -29.29
C ASN A 164 -11.15 -6.93 -28.62
N LEU A 165 -10.67 -7.99 -29.29
CA LEU A 165 -9.66 -8.90 -28.75
C LEU A 165 -8.24 -8.52 -29.20
N GLN A 166 -8.11 -7.90 -30.37
CA GLN A 166 -6.82 -7.44 -30.90
C GLN A 166 -6.07 -6.51 -29.92
N SER A 167 -6.79 -5.64 -29.20
CA SER A 167 -6.21 -4.78 -28.17
C SER A 167 -5.72 -5.54 -26.93
N VAL A 168 -6.35 -6.68 -26.61
CA VAL A 168 -5.96 -7.52 -25.46
C VAL A 168 -4.68 -8.29 -25.77
N ASP A 169 -4.48 -8.67 -27.04
CA ASP A 169 -3.29 -9.36 -27.51
C ASP A 169 -2.01 -8.54 -27.30
N ASN A 170 -2.11 -7.21 -27.20
CA ASN A 170 -0.98 -6.34 -26.83
C ASN A 170 -0.30 -6.76 -25.50
N LEU A 171 -1.06 -7.34 -24.57
CA LEU A 171 -0.54 -7.80 -23.27
C LEU A 171 0.39 -9.01 -23.39
N SER A 172 0.32 -9.76 -24.49
CA SER A 172 1.23 -10.88 -24.76
C SER A 172 2.62 -10.40 -25.18
N VAL A 173 2.70 -9.24 -25.84
CA VAL A 173 3.94 -8.62 -26.30
C VAL A 173 4.56 -7.75 -25.20
N LYS A 174 3.73 -6.97 -24.50
CA LYS A 174 4.17 -5.98 -23.52
C LYS A 174 3.38 -6.10 -22.22
N GLY A 175 4.07 -6.41 -21.14
CA GLY A 175 3.49 -6.52 -19.81
C GLY A 175 3.50 -5.19 -19.03
N PRO A 176 2.61 -5.05 -18.03
CA PRO A 176 2.66 -3.94 -17.07
C PRO A 176 4.01 -3.82 -16.34
N LYS A 177 4.69 -4.96 -16.12
CA LYS A 177 6.02 -5.00 -15.48
C LYS A 177 7.12 -4.39 -16.35
N ASP A 178 6.95 -4.38 -17.67
CA ASP A 178 7.95 -3.84 -18.59
C ASP A 178 7.87 -2.32 -18.62
N VAL A 179 6.66 -1.77 -18.50
CA VAL A 179 6.42 -0.32 -18.38
C VAL A 179 6.81 0.18 -16.99
N VAL A 180 6.29 -0.48 -15.95
CA VAL A 180 6.46 -0.10 -14.55
C VAL A 180 7.39 -1.08 -13.85
N GLY A 181 8.57 -1.21 -14.43
CA GLY A 181 9.65 -2.04 -13.90
C GLY A 181 10.23 -1.44 -12.62
N LYS A 182 10.85 -2.31 -11.82
CA LYS A 182 11.51 -1.92 -10.57
C LYS A 182 12.55 -0.83 -10.81
N GLU A 183 13.36 -0.98 -11.86
CA GLU A 183 14.46 -0.06 -12.18
C GLU A 183 13.94 1.31 -12.63
N ARG A 184 12.97 1.32 -13.54
CA ARG A 184 12.35 2.53 -14.08
C ARG A 184 11.69 3.38 -12.99
N LEU A 185 10.89 2.75 -12.12
CA LEU A 185 10.28 3.46 -10.99
C LEU A 185 11.33 3.99 -9.99
N SER A 186 12.41 3.23 -9.76
CA SER A 186 13.46 3.67 -8.85
C SER A 186 14.28 4.83 -9.42
N GLY A 187 14.46 4.84 -10.76
CA GLY A 187 15.04 5.96 -11.49
C GLY A 187 14.19 7.23 -11.35
N LEU A 188 12.88 7.13 -11.62
CA LEU A 188 11.93 8.23 -11.44
C LEU A 188 11.96 8.77 -9.99
N ALA A 189 12.00 7.88 -9.00
CA ALA A 189 12.09 8.27 -7.60
C ALA A 189 13.38 9.05 -7.29
N ALA A 190 14.51 8.61 -7.84
CA ALA A 190 15.79 9.27 -7.67
C ALA A 190 15.82 10.65 -8.35
N GLU A 191 15.31 10.76 -9.58
CA GLU A 191 15.21 12.01 -10.35
C GLU A 191 14.39 13.09 -9.63
N VAL A 192 13.30 12.68 -8.97
CA VAL A 192 12.44 13.60 -8.21
C VAL A 192 13.09 14.04 -6.88
N GLY A 193 14.13 13.32 -6.43
CA GLY A 193 14.81 13.58 -5.14
C GLY A 193 14.15 12.87 -3.96
N LEU A 194 13.43 11.77 -4.20
CA LEU A 194 12.70 11.05 -3.15
C LEU A 194 13.64 10.35 -2.15
N ILE A 195 14.88 10.05 -2.56
CA ILE A 195 15.90 9.40 -1.70
C ILE A 195 16.26 10.22 -0.46
N ASP A 196 16.25 11.55 -0.57
CA ASP A 196 16.63 12.45 0.53
C ASP A 196 15.51 12.65 1.54
N VAL A 197 14.26 12.37 1.13
CA VAL A 197 13.07 12.67 1.91
C VAL A 197 12.47 11.41 2.53
N VAL A 198 12.63 10.24 1.88
CA VAL A 198 12.14 8.96 2.41
C VAL A 198 12.76 8.65 3.75
N ARG A 199 11.90 8.27 4.69
CA ARG A 199 12.30 7.89 6.04
C ARG A 199 12.46 6.38 6.09
N TRP A 200 13.71 5.93 6.08
CA TRP A 200 14.07 4.52 6.10
C TRP A 200 15.41 4.32 6.80
N LYS A 201 15.76 3.07 7.07
CA LYS A 201 17.08 2.68 7.60
C LYS A 201 17.75 1.69 6.63
N PRO A 202 18.87 2.05 5.97
CA PRO A 202 19.62 1.12 5.13
C PRO A 202 20.40 0.11 5.97
N LYS A 203 20.62 -1.10 5.41
CA LYS A 203 21.46 -2.14 6.02
C LYS A 203 22.94 -1.74 6.04
N GLN A 204 23.43 -1.16 4.96
CA GLN A 204 24.79 -0.66 4.77
C GLN A 204 24.73 0.76 4.21
N VAL A 205 25.23 1.73 4.95
CA VAL A 205 25.15 3.16 4.58
C VAL A 205 25.96 3.46 3.32
N GLN A 206 27.11 2.80 3.16
CA GLN A 206 27.99 2.97 2.00
C GLN A 206 27.49 2.28 0.71
N LYS A 207 26.54 1.34 0.83
CA LYS A 207 26.00 0.55 -0.30
C LYS A 207 24.48 0.58 -0.27
N LEU A 208 23.89 1.71 -0.65
CA LEU A 208 22.45 1.95 -0.60
C LEU A 208 21.65 1.01 -1.51
N ARG A 209 22.10 0.81 -2.76
CA ARG A 209 21.43 -0.10 -3.70
C ARG A 209 21.42 -1.54 -3.19
N ALA A 210 22.55 -2.04 -2.67
CA ALA A 210 22.64 -3.37 -2.04
C ALA A 210 21.79 -3.48 -0.76
N SER A 211 21.49 -2.35 -0.12
CA SER A 211 20.60 -2.27 1.04
C SER A 211 19.12 -2.24 0.67
N GLY A 212 18.77 -2.29 -0.62
CA GLY A 212 17.40 -2.31 -1.09
C GLY A 212 16.77 -0.94 -1.32
N ALA A 213 17.57 0.11 -1.57
CA ALA A 213 17.08 1.46 -1.86
C ALA A 213 15.97 1.46 -2.94
N ASP A 214 16.18 0.75 -4.05
CA ASP A 214 15.21 0.68 -5.16
C ASP A 214 13.84 0.15 -4.70
N VAL A 215 13.81 -0.82 -3.78
CA VAL A 215 12.55 -1.39 -3.26
C VAL A 215 11.83 -0.37 -2.40
N VAL A 216 12.57 0.34 -1.55
CA VAL A 216 12.05 1.37 -0.66
C VAL A 216 11.47 2.54 -1.45
N LEU A 217 12.20 3.02 -2.46
CA LEU A 217 11.78 4.11 -3.33
C LEU A 217 10.53 3.74 -4.15
N ASN A 218 10.49 2.55 -4.72
CA ASN A 218 9.31 2.05 -5.43
C ASN A 218 8.10 1.94 -4.51
N GLY A 219 8.29 1.42 -3.30
CA GLY A 219 7.25 1.35 -2.29
C GLY A 219 6.70 2.73 -1.92
N ALA A 220 7.56 3.76 -1.83
CA ALA A 220 7.15 5.12 -1.56
C ALA A 220 6.31 5.72 -2.70
N ILE A 221 6.70 5.57 -3.97
CA ILE A 221 5.87 6.02 -5.10
C ILE A 221 4.52 5.32 -5.10
N MET A 222 4.51 3.99 -4.97
CA MET A 222 3.26 3.22 -4.92
C MET A 222 2.39 3.66 -3.73
N ALA A 223 2.98 3.95 -2.58
CA ALA A 223 2.22 4.43 -1.43
C ALA A 223 1.61 5.81 -1.63
N ILE A 224 2.30 6.72 -2.30
CA ILE A 224 1.76 8.04 -2.65
C ILE A 224 0.52 7.88 -3.53
N ILE A 225 0.61 7.04 -4.56
CA ILE A 225 -0.54 6.72 -5.44
C ILE A 225 -1.68 6.13 -4.61
N GLY A 226 -1.39 5.14 -3.76
CA GLY A 226 -2.41 4.50 -2.91
C GLY A 226 -3.10 5.48 -1.95
N ALA A 227 -2.35 6.44 -1.39
CA ALA A 227 -2.90 7.50 -0.56
C ALA A 227 -3.83 8.42 -1.36
N ILE A 228 -3.44 8.79 -2.58
CA ILE A 228 -4.29 9.61 -3.48
C ILE A 228 -5.57 8.86 -3.83
N THR A 229 -5.47 7.57 -4.17
CA THR A 229 -6.64 6.73 -4.48
C THR A 229 -7.65 6.68 -3.35
N LEU A 230 -7.21 6.56 -2.09
CA LEU A 230 -8.12 6.53 -0.94
C LEU A 230 -8.72 7.91 -0.62
N GLN A 231 -7.95 8.98 -0.79
CA GLN A 231 -8.38 10.32 -0.39
C GLN A 231 -9.25 11.02 -1.45
N HIS A 232 -8.94 10.83 -2.74
CA HIS A 232 -9.58 11.53 -3.87
C HIS A 232 -10.34 10.59 -4.82
N GLY A 233 -10.28 9.28 -4.57
CA GLY A 233 -10.91 8.28 -5.42
C GLY A 233 -10.06 7.88 -6.63
N ALA A 234 -10.54 6.85 -7.33
CA ALA A 234 -9.81 6.25 -8.45
C ALA A 234 -9.67 7.19 -9.65
N VAL A 235 -10.68 8.01 -9.96
CA VAL A 235 -10.67 8.88 -11.15
C VAL A 235 -9.48 9.86 -11.13
N VAL A 236 -9.29 10.54 -9.99
CA VAL A 236 -8.18 11.48 -9.79
C VAL A 236 -6.84 10.74 -9.81
N ALA A 237 -6.76 9.59 -9.13
CA ALA A 237 -5.54 8.77 -9.13
C ALA A 237 -5.15 8.31 -10.54
N SER A 238 -6.09 7.84 -11.36
CA SER A 238 -5.86 7.41 -12.75
C SER A 238 -5.39 8.57 -13.63
N GLN A 239 -5.88 9.79 -13.40
CA GLN A 239 -5.40 10.97 -14.10
C GLN A 239 -3.94 11.27 -13.74
N VAL A 240 -3.64 11.32 -12.44
CA VAL A 240 -2.29 11.57 -11.92
C VAL A 240 -1.30 10.51 -12.45
N ILE A 241 -1.66 9.23 -12.42
CA ILE A 241 -0.80 8.15 -12.93
C ILE A 241 -0.47 8.36 -14.40
N ARG A 242 -1.47 8.66 -15.24
CA ARG A 242 -1.27 8.85 -16.69
C ARG A 242 -0.41 10.07 -16.98
N GLU A 243 -0.71 11.21 -16.35
CA GLU A 243 -0.09 12.50 -16.66
C GLU A 243 1.29 12.69 -16.03
N ARG A 244 1.55 12.08 -14.86
CA ARG A 244 2.77 12.36 -14.06
C ARG A 244 3.72 11.19 -13.96
N ILE A 245 3.21 9.96 -14.05
CA ILE A 245 4.02 8.76 -13.90
C ILE A 245 4.26 8.14 -15.26
N LEU A 246 3.22 7.71 -15.97
CA LEU A 246 3.37 7.01 -17.24
C LEU A 246 3.99 7.88 -18.32
N SER A 247 3.66 9.16 -18.38
CA SER A 247 4.28 10.12 -19.31
C SER A 247 5.80 10.23 -19.15
N ARG A 248 6.35 10.01 -17.94
CA ARG A 248 7.79 10.07 -17.66
C ARG A 248 8.50 8.73 -17.82
N LEU A 249 7.74 7.64 -17.96
CA LEU A 249 8.26 6.27 -18.09
C LEU A 249 8.15 5.73 -19.53
N GLN A 250 7.50 6.47 -20.43
CA GLN A 250 7.20 6.09 -21.81
C GLN A 250 8.28 6.49 -22.82
N ASP A 251 9.37 7.11 -22.37
CA ASP A 251 10.58 7.37 -23.16
C ASP A 251 11.66 6.30 -22.92
#